data_AF-A0A534PWC6-F1
#
_entry.id   AF-A0A534PWC6-F1
#
_cell.length_a   1.000
_cell.length_b   1.000
_cell.length_c   1.000
_cell.angle_alpha   90.00
_cell.angle_beta   90.00
_cell.angle_gamma   90.00
#
_symmetry.space_group_name_H-M   'P 1'
#
loop_
_entity.id
_entity.type
_entity.pdbx_description
1 polymer ?
#
loop_
_entity_poly.entity_id
_entity_poly.type
_entity_poly.pdbx_seq_one_letter_code
_entity_poly.pdbx_strand_id
1 'polypeptide(L)'
;DTGSTLAVRLYEIVARVLANFTRGVAAASRALERRLRRWVRAAPVAFVPNGLNFAWPVKRDEQFAARARFGIAPDAFCVAVVGRLSPEKGHRILFEALRGRPGVVLLLAGDGPLRDELRAAAQGLDARFLGFVEDTRPIFAAADVVALPSLTEGLPLVALEAMSLGRCVVASAVGELPELLEGGAGILVPAGSARALSEGLDRVKDGEDRAAIEARAIVRARLYGVAAMAGAYASLYGRALSPMSSTSR
;
A
#
# COMPACT_ATOMS: atom_id res chain seq x y z
N ASP A 1 -1.42 16.80 8.40
CA ASP A 1 -1.47 18.17 7.86
C ASP A 1 -0.52 18.33 6.70
N THR A 2 -1.04 18.14 5.48
CA THR A 2 -0.40 18.61 4.25
C THR A 2 -0.96 20.00 3.96
N GLY A 3 -0.09 20.94 3.54
CA GLY A 3 -0.46 22.32 3.23
C GLY A 3 -1.54 22.39 2.15
N SER A 4 -2.80 22.32 2.56
CA SER A 4 -3.94 22.37 1.65
C SER A 4 -4.06 23.78 1.12
N THR A 5 -3.69 23.95 -0.15
CA THR A 5 -4.03 25.14 -0.94
C THR A 5 -5.53 25.44 -0.78
N LEU A 6 -5.91 26.71 -0.89
CA LEU A 6 -7.31 27.15 -0.76
C LEU A 6 -8.27 26.29 -1.60
N ALA A 7 -7.81 25.86 -2.78
CA ALA A 7 -8.52 24.96 -3.68
C ALA A 7 -8.82 23.58 -3.07
N VAL A 8 -7.88 22.97 -2.33
CA VAL A 8 -8.09 21.67 -1.67
C VAL A 8 -9.09 21.82 -0.53
N ARG A 9 -9.02 22.90 0.24
CA ARG A 9 -10.00 23.18 1.31
C ARG A 9 -11.39 23.40 0.74
N LEU A 10 -11.50 24.16 -0.34
CA LEU A 10 -12.76 24.38 -1.04
C LEU A 10 -13.32 23.07 -1.58
N TYR A 11 -12.47 22.25 -2.22
CA TYR A 11 -12.85 20.92 -2.69
C TYR A 11 -13.38 20.05 -1.55
N GLU A 12 -12.70 20.02 -0.40
CA GLU A 12 -13.19 19.26 0.76
C GLU A 12 -14.54 19.77 1.28
N ILE A 13 -14.75 21.09 1.32
CA ILE A 13 -16.02 21.68 1.74
C ILE A 13 -17.13 21.27 0.77
N VAL A 14 -16.90 21.43 -0.53
CA VAL A 14 -17.86 21.04 -1.58
C VAL A 14 -18.16 19.54 -1.49
N ALA A 15 -17.15 18.69 -1.34
CA ALA A 15 -17.34 17.24 -1.20
C ALA A 15 -18.18 16.89 0.05
N ARG A 16 -17.99 17.58 1.17
CA ARG A 16 -18.80 17.38 2.40
C ARG A 16 -20.26 17.77 2.20
N VAL A 17 -20.50 18.90 1.52
CA VAL A 17 -21.85 19.36 1.20
C VAL A 17 -22.52 18.36 0.26
N LEU A 18 -21.88 18.05 -0.87
CA LEU A 18 -22.40 17.14 -1.88
C LEU A 18 -22.65 15.74 -1.32
N ALA A 19 -21.80 15.23 -0.42
CA ALA A 19 -21.99 13.93 0.20
C ALA A 19 -23.34 13.81 0.94
N ASN A 20 -23.87 14.90 1.50
CA ASN A 20 -25.21 14.92 2.13
C ASN A 20 -26.37 14.94 1.12
N PHE A 21 -26.10 15.15 -0.17
CA PHE A 21 -27.06 15.03 -1.26
C PHE A 21 -26.92 13.72 -2.05
N THR A 22 -26.03 12.81 -1.61
CA THR A 22 -25.90 11.46 -2.19
C THR A 22 -26.73 10.46 -1.40
N ARG A 23 -27.08 9.31 -2.03
CA ARG A 23 -27.83 8.23 -1.36
C ARG A 23 -26.94 7.26 -0.57
N GLY A 24 -25.63 7.32 -0.75
CA GLY A 24 -24.67 6.46 -0.07
C GLY A 24 -23.25 6.88 -0.39
N VAL A 25 -22.35 6.72 0.58
CA VAL A 25 -20.95 7.13 0.45
C VAL A 25 -20.03 5.94 0.74
N ALA A 26 -19.25 5.56 -0.27
CA ALA A 26 -18.20 4.55 -0.12
C ALA A 26 -16.89 5.21 0.31
N ALA A 27 -16.28 4.68 1.36
CA ALA A 27 -14.96 5.09 1.83
C ALA A 27 -13.94 3.99 1.55
N ALA A 28 -12.84 4.32 0.87
CA ALA A 28 -11.78 3.36 0.55
C ALA A 28 -10.89 2.98 1.75
N SER A 29 -11.14 3.56 2.92
CA SER A 29 -10.39 3.36 4.16
C SER A 29 -11.28 3.52 5.38
N ARG A 30 -11.06 2.74 6.44
CA ARG A 30 -11.74 2.90 7.73
C ARG A 30 -11.48 4.27 8.35
N ALA A 31 -10.27 4.81 8.18
CA ALA A 31 -9.95 6.17 8.62
C ALA A 31 -10.81 7.21 7.91
N LEU A 32 -11.00 7.09 6.59
CA LEU A 32 -11.86 7.96 5.82
C LEU A 32 -13.34 7.74 6.18
N GLU A 33 -13.78 6.51 6.38
CA GLU A 33 -15.14 6.19 6.83
C GLU A 33 -15.45 6.91 8.15
N ARG A 34 -14.60 6.75 9.17
CA ARG A 34 -14.75 7.43 10.47
C ARG A 34 -14.79 8.95 10.32
N ARG A 35 -13.99 9.52 9.41
CA ARG A 35 -13.98 10.96 9.13
C ARG A 35 -15.27 11.42 8.45
N LEU A 36 -15.73 10.70 7.43
CA LEU A 36 -16.94 11.03 6.67
C LEU A 36 -18.21 10.89 7.52
N ARG A 37 -18.30 9.89 8.40
CA ARG A 37 -19.42 9.72 9.34
C ARG A 37 -19.63 10.91 10.28
N ARG A 38 -18.61 11.77 10.48
CA ARG A 38 -18.77 13.00 11.29
C ARG A 38 -19.55 14.09 10.56
N TRP A 39 -19.61 14.05 9.23
CA TRP A 39 -20.13 15.14 8.40
C TRP A 39 -21.28 14.73 7.48
N VAL A 40 -21.35 13.45 7.09
CA VAL A 40 -22.44 12.88 6.30
C VAL A 40 -23.48 12.33 7.26
N ARG A 41 -24.65 12.98 7.31
CA ARG A 41 -25.77 12.60 8.19
C ARG A 41 -26.95 12.00 7.44
N ALA A 42 -27.13 12.39 6.19
CA ALA A 42 -28.30 12.03 5.39
C ALA A 42 -28.17 10.68 4.64
N ALA A 43 -26.99 10.06 4.64
CA ALA A 43 -26.70 8.87 3.85
C ALA A 43 -25.86 7.85 4.63
N PRO A 44 -26.03 6.54 4.37
CA PRO A 44 -25.13 5.53 4.90
C PRO A 44 -23.71 5.75 4.36
N VAL A 45 -22.74 5.78 5.28
CA VAL A 45 -21.31 5.77 4.96
C VAL A 45 -20.77 4.38 5.30
N ALA A 46 -20.08 3.75 4.37
CA ALA A 46 -19.49 2.44 4.59
C ALA A 46 -18.08 2.34 4.04
N PHE A 47 -17.22 1.63 4.77
CA PHE A 47 -15.95 1.18 4.25
C PHE A 47 -16.16 0.15 3.14
N VAL A 48 -15.64 0.46 1.96
CA VAL A 48 -15.62 -0.43 0.80
C VAL A 48 -14.16 -0.47 0.32
N PRO A 49 -13.38 -1.50 0.70
CA PRO A 49 -11.99 -1.58 0.30
C PRO A 49 -11.86 -1.79 -1.21
N ASN A 50 -10.73 -1.42 -1.77
CA ASN A 50 -10.36 -1.87 -3.11
C ASN A 50 -10.25 -3.40 -3.13
N GLY A 51 -10.78 -4.01 -4.19
CA GLY A 51 -10.74 -5.45 -4.40
C GLY A 51 -9.47 -5.88 -5.12
N LEU A 52 -8.82 -6.92 -4.61
CA LEU A 52 -7.68 -7.57 -5.24
C LEU A 52 -8.15 -8.85 -5.98
N ASN A 53 -7.66 -9.06 -7.20
CA ASN A 53 -7.70 -10.37 -7.82
C ASN A 53 -6.57 -11.22 -7.21
N PHE A 54 -6.92 -12.21 -6.39
CA PHE A 54 -5.95 -12.90 -5.57
C PHE A 54 -4.99 -13.73 -6.42
N ALA A 55 -3.69 -13.58 -6.16
CA ALA A 55 -2.66 -14.34 -6.84
C ALA A 55 -2.14 -15.46 -5.94
N TRP A 56 -1.68 -16.55 -6.55
CA TRP A 56 -1.05 -17.64 -5.82
C TRP A 56 0.33 -17.21 -5.31
N PRO A 57 0.71 -17.61 -4.06
CA PRO A 57 2.03 -17.34 -3.51
C PRO A 57 3.15 -17.73 -4.46
N VAL A 58 4.19 -16.92 -4.49
CA VAL A 58 5.35 -17.12 -5.38
C VAL A 58 6.11 -18.37 -4.96
N LYS A 59 6.38 -19.24 -5.93
CA LYS A 59 7.18 -20.46 -5.72
C LYS A 59 8.68 -20.16 -5.81
N ARG A 60 9.52 -21.07 -5.32
CA ARG A 60 10.99 -20.89 -5.32
C ARG A 60 11.57 -20.77 -6.73
N ASP A 61 11.17 -21.63 -7.65
CA ASP A 61 11.55 -21.62 -9.06
C ASP A 61 11.17 -20.29 -9.75
N GLU A 62 9.96 -19.80 -9.48
CA GLU A 62 9.50 -18.49 -9.95
C GLU A 62 10.38 -17.35 -9.42
N GLN A 63 10.73 -17.37 -8.13
CA GLN A 63 11.64 -16.38 -7.55
C GLN A 63 13.04 -16.44 -8.18
N PHE A 64 13.61 -17.62 -8.39
CA PHE A 64 14.92 -17.76 -9.05
C PHE A 64 14.90 -17.19 -10.47
N ALA A 65 13.87 -17.51 -11.27
CA ALA A 65 13.71 -16.97 -12.61
C ALA A 65 13.55 -15.44 -12.61
N ALA A 66 12.76 -14.90 -11.68
CA ALA A 66 12.57 -13.46 -11.53
C ALA A 66 13.87 -12.74 -11.13
N ARG A 67 14.65 -13.31 -10.20
CA ARG A 67 15.96 -12.76 -9.81
C ARG A 67 16.94 -12.75 -10.98
N ALA A 68 17.01 -13.84 -11.74
CA ALA A 68 17.86 -13.93 -12.93
C ALA A 68 17.47 -12.85 -13.97
N ARG A 69 16.17 -12.63 -14.20
CA ARG A 69 15.65 -11.60 -15.12
C ARG A 69 16.12 -10.19 -14.75
N PHE A 70 16.28 -9.88 -13.47
CA PHE A 70 16.71 -8.55 -13.00
C PHE A 70 18.20 -8.48 -12.62
N GLY A 71 18.97 -9.53 -12.89
CA GLY A 71 20.40 -9.59 -12.55
C GLY A 71 20.65 -9.49 -11.04
N ILE A 72 19.80 -10.12 -10.22
CA ILE A 72 19.92 -10.14 -8.76
C ILE A 72 20.65 -11.42 -8.35
N ALA A 73 21.73 -11.27 -7.58
CA ALA A 73 22.47 -12.41 -7.04
C ALA A 73 21.60 -13.25 -6.07
N PRO A 74 21.79 -14.58 -5.98
CA PRO A 74 20.98 -15.43 -5.10
C PRO A 74 21.03 -15.05 -3.62
N ASP A 75 22.16 -14.54 -3.15
CA ASP A 75 22.45 -14.13 -1.78
C ASP A 75 22.16 -12.65 -1.49
N ALA A 76 21.86 -11.85 -2.51
CA ALA A 76 21.51 -10.46 -2.34
C ALA A 76 20.13 -10.30 -1.68
N PHE A 77 20.01 -9.29 -0.81
CA PHE A 77 18.73 -8.91 -0.20
C PHE A 77 17.99 -7.96 -1.13
N CYS A 78 16.87 -8.40 -1.70
CA CYS A 78 16.13 -7.65 -2.71
C CYS A 78 14.96 -6.88 -2.08
N VAL A 79 15.02 -5.55 -2.13
CA VAL A 79 13.93 -4.65 -1.74
C VAL A 79 13.19 -4.19 -2.99
N ALA A 80 11.86 -4.29 -2.99
CA ALA A 80 11.03 -3.72 -4.07
C ALA A 80 10.20 -2.54 -3.58
N VAL A 81 10.07 -1.52 -4.43
CA VAL A 81 9.09 -0.45 -4.29
C VAL A 81 8.37 -0.28 -5.62
N VAL A 82 7.03 -0.29 -5.56
CA VAL A 82 6.16 -0.19 -6.73
C VAL A 82 5.15 0.93 -6.50
N GLY A 83 5.07 1.88 -7.42
CA GLY A 83 4.09 2.96 -7.35
C GLY A 83 4.54 4.26 -8.03
N ARG A 84 3.67 5.27 -7.96
CA ARG A 84 3.93 6.58 -8.56
C ARG A 84 5.18 7.24 -7.98
N LEU A 85 6.05 7.79 -8.83
CA LEU A 85 7.26 8.52 -8.41
C LEU A 85 6.91 9.95 -8.00
N SER A 86 6.32 10.10 -6.83
CA SER A 86 5.83 11.37 -6.28
C SER A 86 6.27 11.60 -4.82
N PRO A 87 6.25 12.85 -4.32
CA PRO A 87 6.76 13.19 -3.00
C PRO A 87 6.11 12.39 -1.86
N GLU A 88 4.80 12.17 -1.95
CA GLU A 88 4.03 11.45 -0.93
C GLU A 88 4.42 9.97 -0.78
N LYS A 89 5.10 9.39 -1.77
CA LYS A 89 5.52 7.98 -1.76
C LYS A 89 6.87 7.75 -1.09
N GLY A 90 7.58 8.79 -0.67
CA GLY A 90 8.72 8.66 0.26
C GLY A 90 9.97 7.94 -0.27
N HIS A 91 10.17 7.84 -1.59
CA HIS A 91 11.32 7.16 -2.20
C HIS A 91 12.68 7.62 -1.65
N ARG A 92 12.84 8.92 -1.39
CA ARG A 92 14.07 9.49 -0.80
C ARG A 92 14.39 8.91 0.58
N ILE A 93 13.36 8.69 1.41
CA ILE A 93 13.50 8.09 2.74
C ILE A 93 14.00 6.64 2.60
N LEU A 94 13.48 5.91 1.62
CA LEU A 94 13.99 4.57 1.30
C LEU A 94 15.44 4.61 0.83
N PHE A 95 15.81 5.54 -0.05
CA PHE A 95 17.20 5.64 -0.51
C PHE A 95 18.15 5.93 0.64
N GLU A 96 17.78 6.83 1.55
CA GLU A 96 18.52 7.09 2.78
C GLU A 96 18.64 5.85 3.66
N ALA A 97 17.56 5.08 3.82
CA ALA A 97 17.57 3.81 4.56
C ALA A 97 18.45 2.73 3.90
N LEU A 98 18.68 2.81 2.59
CA LEU A 98 19.45 1.83 1.82
C LEU A 98 20.93 2.20 1.65
N ARG A 99 21.33 3.46 1.87
CA ARG A 99 22.70 3.92 1.66
C ARG A 99 23.70 3.18 2.56
N GLY A 100 24.84 2.80 1.98
CA GLY A 100 25.93 2.15 2.71
C GLY A 100 25.67 0.69 3.06
N ARG A 101 24.66 0.04 2.46
CA ARG A 101 24.27 -1.34 2.76
C ARG A 101 24.71 -2.29 1.63
N PRO A 102 25.88 -2.95 1.75
CA PRO A 102 26.36 -3.87 0.72
C PRO A 102 25.42 -5.08 0.60
N GLY A 103 25.31 -5.61 -0.62
CA GLY A 103 24.47 -6.78 -0.91
C GLY A 103 22.96 -6.51 -0.91
N VAL A 104 22.54 -5.24 -0.85
CA VAL A 104 21.12 -4.86 -1.00
C VAL A 104 20.87 -4.37 -2.42
N VAL A 105 19.87 -4.95 -3.10
CA VAL A 105 19.42 -4.52 -4.43
C VAL A 105 18.03 -3.90 -4.32
N LEU A 106 17.85 -2.74 -4.95
CA LEU A 106 16.56 -2.08 -5.04
C LEU A 106 15.93 -2.29 -6.44
N LEU A 107 14.72 -2.85 -6.48
CA LEU A 107 13.84 -2.78 -7.64
C LEU A 107 12.84 -1.63 -7.45
N LEU A 108 12.88 -0.64 -8.34
CA LEU A 108 11.99 0.51 -8.32
C LEU A 108 11.17 0.54 -9.61
N ALA A 109 9.87 0.26 -9.49
CA ALA A 109 8.92 0.27 -10.60
C ALA A 109 7.87 1.35 -10.43
N GLY A 110 7.66 2.11 -11.49
CA GLY A 110 6.72 3.21 -11.55
C GLY A 110 7.23 4.37 -12.40
N ASP A 111 6.37 5.35 -12.56
CA ASP A 111 6.67 6.62 -13.22
C ASP A 111 6.06 7.78 -12.44
N GLY A 112 6.49 9.00 -12.72
CA GLY A 112 5.98 10.19 -12.06
C GLY A 112 6.93 11.38 -12.14
N PRO A 113 6.49 12.53 -11.59
CA PRO A 113 7.20 13.81 -11.70
C PRO A 113 8.61 13.78 -11.10
N LEU A 114 8.89 12.87 -10.17
CA LEU A 114 10.21 12.77 -9.53
C LEU A 114 11.16 11.78 -10.22
N ARG A 115 10.83 11.21 -11.39
CA ARG A 115 11.62 10.13 -11.99
C ARG A 115 13.11 10.46 -12.12
N ASP A 116 13.43 11.58 -12.75
CA ASP A 116 14.82 11.96 -13.06
C ASP A 116 15.57 12.39 -11.79
N GLU A 117 14.87 13.08 -10.89
CA GLU A 117 15.39 13.46 -9.58
C GLU A 117 15.74 12.23 -8.72
N LEU A 118 14.88 11.22 -8.70
CA LEU A 118 15.12 9.98 -7.96
C LEU A 118 16.26 9.17 -8.57
N ARG A 119 16.42 9.16 -9.90
CA ARG A 119 17.55 8.51 -10.56
C ARG A 119 18.88 9.15 -10.14
N ALA A 120 18.93 10.48 -10.01
CA ALA A 120 20.10 11.18 -9.50
C ALA A 120 20.31 10.93 -8.00
N ALA A 121 19.25 10.90 -7.19
CA ALA A 121 19.34 10.68 -5.75
C ALA A 121 19.77 9.25 -5.36
N ALA A 122 19.55 8.28 -6.25
CA ALA A 122 19.92 6.88 -6.08
C ALA A 122 21.37 6.55 -6.48
N GLN A 123 22.17 7.54 -6.89
CA GLN A 123 23.60 7.33 -7.15
C GLN A 123 24.29 6.72 -5.92
N GLY A 124 25.05 5.65 -6.14
CA GLY A 124 25.69 4.86 -5.08
C GLY A 124 24.82 3.74 -4.47
N LEU A 125 23.57 3.58 -4.91
CA LEU A 125 22.74 2.41 -4.61
C LEU A 125 22.79 1.40 -5.76
N ASP A 126 22.68 0.12 -5.44
CA ASP A 126 22.45 -0.90 -6.47
C ASP A 126 20.95 -0.96 -6.82
N ALA A 127 20.51 -0.01 -7.66
CA ALA A 127 19.09 0.20 -7.98
C ALA A 127 18.78 -0.06 -9.45
N ARG A 128 17.70 -0.80 -9.73
CA ARG A 128 17.10 -0.95 -11.07
C ARG A 128 15.83 -0.11 -11.16
N PHE A 129 15.86 0.92 -12.00
CA PHE A 129 14.68 1.73 -12.35
C PHE A 129 13.97 1.08 -13.54
N LEU A 130 12.81 0.48 -13.27
CA LEU A 130 12.07 -0.34 -14.23
C LEU A 130 11.05 0.45 -15.06
N GLY A 131 10.76 1.71 -14.67
CA GLY A 131 9.72 2.51 -15.29
C GLY A 131 8.32 1.98 -14.98
N PHE A 132 7.32 2.40 -15.75
CA PHE A 132 5.96 1.85 -15.64
C PHE A 132 5.95 0.39 -16.08
N VAL A 133 5.32 -0.47 -15.27
CA VAL A 133 5.18 -1.90 -15.53
C VAL A 133 3.73 -2.30 -15.31
N GLU A 134 3.14 -3.02 -16.27
CA GLU A 134 1.77 -3.51 -16.18
C GLU A 134 1.67 -4.73 -15.26
N ASP A 135 2.59 -5.69 -15.40
CA ASP A 135 2.65 -6.88 -14.56
C ASP A 135 3.74 -6.74 -13.47
N THR A 136 3.28 -6.52 -12.23
CA THR A 136 4.14 -6.34 -11.06
C THR A 136 4.59 -7.67 -10.44
N ARG A 137 4.00 -8.81 -10.84
CA ARG A 137 4.28 -10.12 -10.25
C ARG A 137 5.76 -10.50 -10.32
N PRO A 138 6.50 -10.34 -11.44
CA PRO A 138 7.92 -10.67 -11.48
C PRO A 138 8.75 -9.85 -10.48
N ILE A 139 8.38 -8.59 -10.24
CA ILE A 139 9.08 -7.70 -9.31
C ILE A 139 8.90 -8.21 -7.88
N PHE A 140 7.66 -8.50 -7.50
CA PHE A 140 7.36 -9.06 -6.18
C PHE A 140 7.96 -10.46 -6.01
N ALA A 141 8.00 -11.27 -7.07
CA ALA A 141 8.60 -12.59 -7.03
C ALA A 141 10.11 -12.54 -6.75
N ALA A 142 10.82 -11.57 -7.34
CA ALA A 142 12.24 -11.37 -7.09
C ALA A 142 12.52 -10.85 -5.66
N ALA A 143 11.62 -10.04 -5.12
CA ALA A 143 11.78 -9.34 -3.85
C ALA A 143 11.79 -10.27 -2.63
N ASP A 144 12.61 -9.92 -1.64
CA ASP A 144 12.50 -10.43 -0.27
C ASP A 144 11.49 -9.63 0.54
N VAL A 145 11.41 -8.33 0.27
CA VAL A 145 10.57 -7.39 1.00
C VAL A 145 10.05 -6.31 0.06
N VAL A 146 8.80 -5.91 0.26
CA VAL A 146 8.20 -4.74 -0.39
C VAL A 146 8.15 -3.59 0.59
N ALA A 147 8.81 -2.48 0.26
CA ALA A 147 8.87 -1.29 1.07
C ALA A 147 7.80 -0.27 0.63
N LEU A 148 7.03 0.25 1.58
CA LEU A 148 6.08 1.34 1.37
C LEU A 148 6.41 2.51 2.32
N PRO A 149 7.41 3.35 2.00
CA PRO A 149 7.89 4.45 2.85
C PRO A 149 6.99 5.71 2.76
N SER A 150 5.73 5.54 2.37
CA SER A 150 4.82 6.62 2.05
C SER A 150 4.52 7.52 3.25
N LEU A 151 4.39 8.82 2.99
CA LEU A 151 3.98 9.83 3.97
C LEU A 151 2.46 9.89 4.13
N THR A 152 1.71 9.46 3.12
CA THR A 152 0.26 9.31 3.18
C THR A 152 -0.20 8.22 2.23
N GLU A 153 -1.21 7.46 2.63
CA GLU A 153 -1.86 6.42 1.83
C GLU A 153 -3.35 6.39 2.12
N GLY A 154 -4.13 5.88 1.15
CA GLY A 154 -5.46 5.33 1.42
C GLY A 154 -5.33 3.87 1.83
N LEU A 155 -5.74 2.97 0.93
CA LEU A 155 -5.45 1.55 0.97
C LEU A 155 -4.57 1.19 -0.24
N PRO A 156 -3.26 0.98 -0.07
CA PRO A 156 -2.36 0.73 -1.19
C PRO A 156 -2.55 -0.69 -1.74
N LEU A 157 -3.01 -0.80 -2.99
CA LEU A 157 -3.16 -2.08 -3.70
C LEU A 157 -1.83 -2.86 -3.76
N VAL A 158 -0.71 -2.17 -3.91
CA VAL A 158 0.64 -2.75 -3.93
C VAL A 158 0.94 -3.57 -2.66
N ALA A 159 0.46 -3.14 -1.48
CA ALA A 159 0.63 -3.92 -0.25
C ALA A 159 -0.20 -5.21 -0.32
N LEU A 160 -1.44 -5.13 -0.80
CA LEU A 160 -2.31 -6.30 -0.96
C LEU A 160 -1.75 -7.31 -1.97
N GLU A 161 -1.24 -6.83 -3.11
CA GLU A 161 -0.58 -7.63 -4.14
C GLU A 161 0.62 -8.37 -3.54
N ALA A 162 1.54 -7.65 -2.89
CA ALA A 162 2.72 -8.22 -2.24
C ALA A 162 2.35 -9.27 -1.18
N MET A 163 1.40 -8.95 -0.30
CA MET A 163 0.93 -9.86 0.75
C MET A 163 0.29 -11.12 0.16
N SER A 164 -0.48 -11.01 -0.93
CA SER A 164 -1.10 -12.17 -1.59
C SER A 164 -0.07 -13.14 -2.18
N LEU A 165 1.07 -12.60 -2.62
CA LEU A 165 2.21 -13.36 -3.14
C LEU A 165 3.12 -13.92 -2.03
N GLY A 166 2.77 -13.71 -0.76
CA GLY A 166 3.56 -14.15 0.38
C GLY A 166 4.84 -13.35 0.57
N ARG A 167 4.84 -12.06 0.24
CA ARG A 167 6.00 -11.18 0.43
C ARG A 167 5.83 -10.34 1.69
N CYS A 168 6.89 -10.25 2.49
CA CYS A 168 6.92 -9.33 3.62
C CYS A 168 6.75 -7.89 3.16
N VAL A 169 5.99 -7.13 3.93
CA VAL A 169 5.78 -5.70 3.72
C VAL A 169 6.37 -4.93 4.90
N VAL A 170 7.25 -3.96 4.61
CA VAL A 170 7.72 -2.97 5.58
C VAL A 170 7.15 -1.62 5.16
N ALA A 171 6.28 -1.03 5.97
CA ALA A 171 5.52 0.13 5.57
C ALA A 171 5.45 1.21 6.66
N SER A 172 5.37 2.46 6.24
CA SER A 172 5.07 3.57 7.15
C SER A 172 3.66 3.44 7.74
N ALA A 173 3.51 3.76 9.02
CA ALA A 173 2.25 3.68 9.76
C ALA A 173 1.29 4.83 9.40
N VAL A 174 0.81 4.84 8.14
CA VAL A 174 -0.07 5.87 7.57
C VAL A 174 -1.27 5.24 6.86
N GLY A 175 -2.37 5.98 6.72
CA GLY A 175 -3.54 5.49 6.01
C GLY A 175 -4.14 4.23 6.65
N GLU A 176 -4.46 3.24 5.82
CA GLU A 176 -4.96 1.92 6.26
C GLU A 176 -3.87 0.90 6.53
N LEU A 177 -2.59 1.22 6.34
CA LEU A 177 -1.50 0.27 6.58
C LEU A 177 -1.48 -0.29 8.01
N PRO A 178 -1.76 0.49 9.08
CA PRO A 178 -1.84 -0.06 10.43
C PRO A 178 -2.91 -1.14 10.61
N GLU A 179 -4.08 -0.96 10.00
CA GLU A 179 -5.17 -1.94 10.01
C GLU A 179 -4.84 -3.14 9.11
N LEU A 180 -4.27 -2.89 7.93
CA LEU A 180 -3.93 -3.93 6.98
C LEU A 180 -2.84 -4.86 7.52
N LEU A 181 -1.83 -4.32 8.20
CA LEU A 181 -0.68 -5.08 8.72
C LEU A 181 -0.85 -5.51 10.19
N GLU A 182 -2.03 -5.32 10.77
CA GLU A 182 -2.38 -5.75 12.12
C GLU A 182 -2.08 -7.23 12.38
N GLY A 183 -1.74 -7.56 13.63
CA GLY A 183 -1.43 -8.94 14.02
C GLY A 183 -0.09 -9.45 13.48
N GLY A 184 0.78 -8.55 13.00
CA GLY A 184 2.11 -8.91 12.48
C GLY A 184 2.05 -9.49 11.06
N ALA A 185 1.07 -9.06 10.26
CA ALA A 185 0.98 -9.36 8.82
C ALA A 185 1.95 -8.51 7.96
N GLY A 186 2.79 -7.71 8.62
CA GLY A 186 3.90 -6.93 8.06
C GLY A 186 4.62 -6.19 9.19
N ILE A 187 5.53 -5.29 8.84
CA ILE A 187 6.26 -4.45 9.78
C ILE A 187 5.87 -2.99 9.56
N LEU A 188 5.43 -2.33 10.62
CA LEU A 188 5.08 -0.91 10.61
C LEU A 188 6.22 -0.09 11.19
N VAL A 189 6.54 1.02 10.54
CA VAL A 189 7.56 1.99 10.98
C VAL A 189 6.97 3.41 11.02
N PRO A 190 7.51 4.33 11.84
CA PRO A 190 7.14 5.74 11.78
C PRO A 190 7.38 6.33 10.37
N ALA A 191 6.41 7.12 9.88
CA ALA A 191 6.56 7.81 8.60
C ALA A 191 7.71 8.84 8.65
N GLY A 192 8.44 9.01 7.54
CA GLY A 192 9.53 9.98 7.46
C GLY A 192 10.85 9.54 8.11
N SER A 193 10.92 8.35 8.72
CA SER A 193 12.13 7.88 9.42
C SER A 193 12.90 6.86 8.59
N ALA A 194 13.98 7.30 7.93
CA ALA A 194 14.89 6.43 7.19
C ALA A 194 15.55 5.39 8.11
N ARG A 195 15.89 5.79 9.35
CA ARG A 195 16.45 4.89 10.37
C ARG A 195 15.48 3.76 10.72
N ALA A 196 14.24 4.09 11.08
CA ALA A 196 13.27 3.07 11.48
C ALA A 196 12.89 2.17 10.29
N LEU A 197 12.87 2.72 9.07
CA LEU A 197 12.70 1.93 7.85
C LEU A 197 13.84 0.94 7.66
N SER A 198 15.10 1.35 7.84
CA SER A 198 16.25 0.44 7.81
C SER A 198 16.12 -0.67 8.84
N GLU A 199 15.83 -0.33 10.10
CA GLU A 199 15.63 -1.29 11.18
C GLU A 199 14.50 -2.29 10.86
N GLY A 200 13.41 -1.82 10.22
CA GLY A 200 12.33 -2.68 9.73
C GLY A 200 12.76 -3.63 8.61
N LEU A 201 13.62 -3.18 7.68
CA LEU A 201 14.20 -4.02 6.62
C LEU A 201 15.16 -5.07 7.20
N ASP A 202 15.98 -4.69 8.20
CA ASP A 202 16.89 -5.59 8.92
C ASP A 202 16.12 -6.74 9.58
N ARG A 203 14.98 -6.45 10.20
CA ARG A 203 14.10 -7.49 10.78
C ARG A 203 13.59 -8.51 9.76
N VAL A 204 13.44 -8.15 8.49
CA VAL A 204 13.07 -9.10 7.43
C VAL A 204 14.29 -9.86 6.92
N LYS A 205 15.43 -9.17 6.81
CA LYS A 205 16.69 -9.76 6.34
C LYS A 205 17.24 -10.80 7.30
N ASP A 206 17.25 -10.48 8.59
CA ASP A 206 17.92 -11.25 9.64
C ASP A 206 16.96 -12.07 10.51
N GLY A 207 15.65 -11.84 10.38
CA GLY A 207 14.65 -12.38 11.30
C GLY A 207 14.19 -13.80 10.99
N GLU A 208 14.19 -14.66 12.02
CA GLU A 208 13.63 -16.01 11.97
C GLU A 208 12.10 -16.03 11.74
N ASP A 209 11.41 -14.93 12.04
CA ASP A 209 9.95 -14.79 11.94
C ASP A 209 9.42 -14.47 10.53
N ARG A 210 10.29 -14.34 9.52
CA ARG A 210 9.89 -13.96 8.16
C ARG A 210 8.75 -14.83 7.62
N ALA A 211 8.89 -16.15 7.71
CA ALA A 211 7.88 -17.10 7.24
C ALA A 211 6.53 -16.92 7.97
N ALA A 212 6.56 -16.59 9.27
CA ALA A 212 5.35 -16.35 10.05
C ALA A 212 4.66 -15.05 9.62
N ILE A 213 5.43 -13.99 9.30
CA ILE A 213 4.89 -12.74 8.74
C ILE A 213 4.24 -13.00 7.38
N GLU A 214 4.92 -13.72 6.48
CA GLU A 214 4.42 -14.06 5.14
C GLU A 214 3.11 -14.87 5.21
N ALA A 215 3.03 -15.85 6.11
CA ALA A 215 1.81 -16.64 6.32
C ALA A 215 0.63 -15.77 6.79
N ARG A 216 0.86 -14.87 7.76
CA ARG A 216 -0.16 -13.93 8.25
C ARG A 216 -0.57 -12.94 7.16
N ALA A 217 0.38 -12.46 6.36
CA ALA A 217 0.14 -11.57 5.22
C ALA A 217 -0.83 -12.20 4.21
N ILE A 218 -0.59 -13.45 3.81
CA ILE A 218 -1.45 -14.18 2.86
C ILE A 218 -2.89 -14.28 3.39
N VAL A 219 -3.04 -14.70 4.65
CA VAL A 219 -4.38 -14.84 5.28
C VAL A 219 -5.10 -13.50 5.33
N ARG A 220 -4.39 -12.44 5.74
CA ARG A 220 -4.96 -11.08 5.87
C ARG A 220 -5.36 -10.50 4.52
N ALA A 221 -4.56 -10.70 3.47
CA ALA A 221 -4.87 -10.23 2.12
C ALA A 221 -6.15 -10.84 1.53
N ARG A 222 -6.53 -12.07 1.92
CA ARG A 222 -7.76 -12.72 1.44
C ARG A 222 -9.04 -11.98 1.85
N LEU A 223 -8.98 -11.17 2.91
CA LEU A 223 -10.10 -10.34 3.35
C LEU A 223 -10.43 -9.20 2.36
N TYR A 224 -9.54 -8.93 1.40
CA TYR A 224 -9.64 -7.82 0.45
C TYR A 224 -9.91 -8.29 -1.00
N GLY A 225 -10.45 -9.51 -1.18
CA GLY A 225 -10.76 -10.03 -2.51
C GLY A 225 -11.88 -9.27 -3.23
N VAL A 226 -11.92 -9.33 -4.56
CA VAL A 226 -12.99 -8.72 -5.40
C VAL A 226 -14.39 -9.09 -4.91
N ALA A 227 -14.61 -10.34 -4.48
CA ALA A 227 -15.89 -10.79 -3.94
C ALA A 227 -16.28 -10.02 -2.64
N ALA A 228 -15.32 -9.77 -1.75
CA ALA A 228 -15.55 -9.02 -0.52
C ALA A 228 -15.88 -7.54 -0.83
N MET A 229 -15.14 -6.93 -1.77
CA MET A 229 -15.45 -5.59 -2.27
C MET A 229 -16.86 -5.52 -2.88
N ALA A 230 -17.22 -6.47 -3.76
CA ALA A 230 -18.53 -6.51 -4.41
C ALA A 230 -19.67 -6.67 -3.39
N GLY A 231 -19.51 -7.54 -2.40
CA GLY A 231 -20.48 -7.71 -1.31
C GLY A 231 -20.65 -6.44 -0.47
N ALA A 232 -19.55 -5.71 -0.21
CA ALA A 232 -19.60 -4.42 0.50
C ALA A 232 -20.34 -3.34 -0.31
N TYR A 233 -20.12 -3.26 -1.63
CA TYR A 233 -20.89 -2.39 -2.52
C TYR A 233 -22.36 -2.77 -2.58
N ALA A 234 -22.69 -4.06 -2.77
CA ALA A 234 -24.08 -4.54 -2.79
C ALA A 234 -24.81 -4.20 -1.49
N SER A 235 -24.16 -4.37 -0.34
CA SER A 235 -24.70 -3.99 0.97
C SER A 235 -24.93 -2.48 1.10
N LEU A 236 -24.02 -1.65 0.57
CA LEU A 236 -24.19 -0.20 0.55
C LEU A 236 -25.35 0.22 -0.34
N TYR A 237 -25.46 -0.33 -1.54
CA TYR A 237 -26.59 -0.06 -2.44
C TYR A 237 -27.92 -0.49 -1.83
N GLY A 238 -27.99 -1.65 -1.19
CA GLY A 238 -29.17 -2.08 -0.46
C GLY A 238 -29.63 -1.03 0.57
N ARG A 239 -28.71 -0.54 1.42
CA ARG A 239 -29.03 0.51 2.40
C ARG A 239 -29.40 1.86 1.76
N ALA A 240 -28.77 2.21 0.64
CA ALA A 240 -28.98 3.47 -0.06
C ALA A 240 -30.31 3.53 -0.83
N LEU A 241 -30.83 2.36 -1.23
CA LEU A 241 -32.06 2.22 -2.01
C LEU A 241 -33.27 1.80 -1.16
N SER A 242 -33.06 1.33 0.07
CA SER A 242 -34.16 1.08 1.01
C SER A 242 -34.97 2.35 1.24
N PRO A 243 -36.32 2.31 1.14
CA PRO A 243 -37.14 3.45 1.49
C PRO A 243 -36.85 3.84 2.95
N MET A 244 -36.61 5.14 3.18
CA MET A 244 -36.50 5.66 4.55
C MET A 244 -37.76 5.24 5.28
N SER A 245 -37.62 4.40 6.32
CA SER A 245 -38.73 4.07 7.20
C SER A 245 -39.28 5.39 7.73
N SER A 246 -40.49 5.74 7.27
CA SER A 246 -41.25 6.86 7.80
C SER A 246 -41.38 6.62 9.30
N THR A 247 -40.60 7.37 10.08
CA THR A 247 -40.83 7.43 11.52
C THR A 247 -42.15 8.17 11.68
N SER A 248 -43.25 7.43 11.77
CA SER A 248 -44.54 8.01 12.13
C SER A 248 -44.38 8.61 13.53
N ARG A 249 -44.48 9.93 13.61
CA ARG A 249 -44.93 10.59 14.83
C ARG A 249 -46.44 10.64 14.82
#